data_AF-A0A0E3Q4L3-F1
#
_entry.id   AF-A0A0E3Q4L3-F1
#
_cell.length_a   1.000
_cell.length_b   1.000
_cell.length_c   1.000
_cell.angle_alpha   90.00
_cell.angle_beta   90.00
_cell.angle_gamma   90.00
#
_symmetry.space_group_name_H-M   'P 1'
#
loop_
_entity.id
_entity.type
_entity.pdbx_description
1 polymer ?
#
loop_
_entity_poly.entity_id
_entity_poly.type
_entity_poly.pdbx_seq_one_letter_code
_entity_poly.pdbx_strand_id
1 'polypeptide(L)'
;MSTSKKICDFCLNQNGEEVFMEEINDSLICPKCKNCIFIDLENYKNAWYKNAEGIFPFLRPELTSDDLPNPRLLFLYQDCYQALLIGRYNVSLVMMGVLLEAVMKERIELKLGEYFSKLFGPCLQKIETHKLMSQEHIFFLRKFKDIIRNPYQHDDEADIMNGIYMPTWPIKFESEISAEAIGDLMKNIRSGKIKPKFLPVSEIPAIRSFAKQSYDQKRAIKLFTEVHDFLIEVCKFYFKECEYQEHNLKYGTGLEKIEHYKI
;
A
#
# COMPACT_ATOMS: atom_id res chain seq x y z
N MET A 1 -22.36 7.71 -14.34
CA MET A 1 -21.60 8.35 -13.27
C MET A 1 -21.90 9.85 -13.31
N SER A 2 -22.33 10.43 -12.19
CA SER A 2 -22.57 11.87 -12.08
C SER A 2 -21.24 12.60 -12.26
N THR A 3 -21.04 13.25 -13.41
CA THR A 3 -19.92 14.14 -13.66
C THR A 3 -20.16 15.40 -12.84
N SER A 4 -19.56 15.46 -11.65
CA SER A 4 -19.51 16.69 -10.87
C SER A 4 -18.84 17.76 -11.72
N LYS A 5 -19.60 18.72 -12.23
CA LYS A 5 -19.08 19.81 -13.06
C LYS A 5 -18.10 20.64 -12.25
N LYS A 6 -16.85 20.76 -12.71
CA LYS A 6 -15.81 21.53 -12.03
C LYS A 6 -15.95 23.02 -12.36
N ILE A 7 -15.86 23.88 -11.34
CA ILE A 7 -15.92 25.34 -11.49
C ILE A 7 -14.50 25.87 -11.78
N CYS A 8 -14.39 26.87 -12.66
CA CYS A 8 -13.15 27.56 -12.96
C CYS A 8 -12.76 28.52 -11.83
N ASP A 9 -11.79 28.13 -11.01
CA ASP A 9 -11.27 28.93 -9.89
C ASP A 9 -10.80 30.33 -10.32
N PHE A 10 -10.27 30.48 -11.54
CA PHE A 10 -9.83 31.77 -12.05
C PHE A 10 -11.02 32.74 -12.28
N CYS A 11 -12.12 32.25 -12.85
CA CYS A 11 -13.32 33.07 -13.08
C CYS A 11 -14.05 33.38 -11.78
N LEU A 12 -14.06 32.41 -10.86
CA LEU A 12 -14.64 32.57 -9.53
C LEU A 12 -13.85 33.62 -8.73
N ASN A 13 -12.52 33.52 -8.69
CA ASN A 13 -11.68 34.40 -7.88
C ASN A 13 -11.50 35.81 -8.46
N GLN A 14 -11.51 35.98 -9.79
CA GLN A 14 -11.34 37.31 -10.39
C GLN A 14 -12.65 38.04 -10.62
N ASN A 15 -13.74 37.32 -10.96
CA ASN A 15 -14.98 37.94 -11.42
C ASN A 15 -16.20 37.55 -10.56
N GLY A 16 -16.04 36.68 -9.56
CA GLY A 16 -17.16 36.19 -8.75
C GLY A 16 -18.13 35.29 -9.53
N GLU A 17 -17.72 34.77 -10.69
CA GLU A 17 -18.60 34.02 -11.58
C GLU A 17 -18.30 32.51 -11.54
N GLU A 18 -19.36 31.73 -11.29
CA GLU A 18 -19.32 30.28 -11.40
C GLU A 18 -19.39 29.85 -12.87
N VAL A 19 -18.22 29.64 -13.48
CA VAL A 19 -18.11 29.11 -14.83
C VAL A 19 -17.72 27.63 -14.77
N PHE A 20 -18.57 26.75 -15.30
CA PHE A 20 -18.25 25.33 -15.40
C PHE A 20 -17.24 25.08 -16.51
N MET A 21 -16.21 24.30 -16.20
CA MET A 21 -15.19 23.88 -17.15
C MET A 21 -15.73 22.75 -18.04
N GLU A 22 -15.31 22.76 -19.30
CA GLU A 22 -15.64 21.74 -20.30
C GLU A 22 -14.47 20.80 -20.50
N GLU A 23 -14.74 19.51 -20.62
CA GLU A 23 -13.73 18.51 -20.94
C GLU A 23 -13.50 18.48 -22.46
N ILE A 24 -12.28 18.79 -22.88
CA ILE A 24 -11.86 18.83 -24.29
C ILE A 24 -10.45 18.24 -24.37
N ASN A 25 -10.28 17.12 -25.08
CA ASN A 25 -8.98 16.47 -25.33
C ASN A 25 -8.10 16.35 -24.07
N ASP A 26 -8.54 15.54 -23.09
CA ASP A 26 -7.84 15.29 -21.81
C ASP A 26 -7.53 16.55 -20.99
N SER A 27 -8.27 17.63 -21.23
CA SER A 27 -8.10 18.91 -20.54
C SER A 27 -9.44 19.44 -20.07
N LEU A 28 -9.45 20.05 -18.88
CA LEU A 28 -10.58 20.88 -18.46
C LEU A 28 -10.29 22.31 -18.89
N ILE A 29 -11.10 22.84 -19.79
CA ILE A 29 -10.94 24.18 -20.36
C ILE A 29 -12.11 25.04 -19.88
N CYS A 30 -11.81 26.19 -19.30
CA CYS A 30 -12.84 27.19 -19.03
C CYS A 30 -13.31 27.80 -20.35
N PRO A 31 -14.60 27.72 -20.71
CA PRO A 31 -15.10 28.27 -21.97
C PRO A 31 -14.92 29.80 -22.02
N LYS A 32 -14.95 30.49 -20.87
CA LYS A 32 -14.85 31.94 -20.73
C LYS A 32 -13.42 32.47 -20.78
N CYS A 33 -12.57 32.10 -19.81
CA CYS A 33 -11.22 32.66 -19.71
C CYS A 33 -10.14 31.81 -20.41
N LYS A 34 -10.51 30.66 -20.99
CA LYS A 34 -9.60 29.70 -21.63
C LYS A 34 -8.52 29.15 -20.70
N ASN A 35 -8.65 29.33 -19.38
CA ASN A 35 -7.79 28.68 -18.41
C ASN A 35 -7.91 27.16 -18.57
N CYS A 36 -6.77 26.50 -18.73
CA CYS A 36 -6.68 25.08 -19.04
C CYS A 36 -6.04 24.34 -17.87
N ILE A 37 -6.68 23.27 -17.43
CA ILE A 37 -6.09 22.29 -16.52
C ILE A 37 -5.86 21.04 -17.36
N PHE A 38 -4.60 20.75 -17.68
CA PHE A 38 -4.23 19.51 -18.34
C PHE A 38 -4.42 18.34 -17.37
N ILE A 39 -5.23 17.35 -17.74
CA ILE A 39 -5.27 16.06 -17.08
C ILE A 39 -4.28 15.18 -17.82
N ASP A 40 -3.03 15.15 -17.35
CA ASP A 40 -1.95 14.45 -18.04
C ASP A 40 -1.99 12.92 -17.81
N LEU A 41 -3.08 12.29 -18.27
CA LEU A 41 -3.34 10.86 -18.12
C LEU A 41 -2.25 10.02 -18.81
N GLU A 42 -1.70 10.51 -19.92
CA GLU A 42 -0.66 9.83 -20.68
C GLU A 42 0.65 9.74 -19.88
N ASN A 43 1.06 10.81 -19.17
CA ASN A 43 2.23 10.70 -18.29
C ASN A 43 1.98 9.81 -17.07
N TYR A 44 0.79 9.80 -16.50
CA TYR A 44 0.44 8.84 -15.43
C TYR A 44 0.52 7.39 -15.92
N LYS A 45 -0.08 7.10 -17.08
CA LYS A 45 -0.05 5.78 -17.71
C LYS A 45 1.39 5.34 -18.02
N ASN A 46 2.20 6.23 -18.58
CA ASN A 46 3.61 5.96 -18.86
C ASN A 46 4.43 5.74 -17.57
N ALA A 47 4.14 6.47 -16.50
CA ALA A 47 4.78 6.24 -15.20
C ALA A 47 4.41 4.88 -14.61
N TRP A 48 3.14 4.48 -14.67
CA TRP A 48 2.69 3.17 -14.21
C TRP A 48 3.28 2.04 -15.04
N TYR A 49 3.29 2.17 -16.36
CA TYR A 49 3.88 1.17 -17.26
C TYR A 49 5.36 0.96 -16.96
N LYS A 50 6.15 2.04 -16.85
CA LYS A 50 7.58 1.98 -16.51
C LYS A 50 7.81 1.36 -15.14
N ASN A 51 6.98 1.70 -14.15
CA ASN A 51 7.10 1.13 -12.82
C ASN A 51 6.78 -0.37 -12.84
N ALA A 52 5.66 -0.76 -13.47
CA ALA A 52 5.26 -2.14 -13.63
C ALA A 52 6.36 -2.97 -14.32
N GLU A 53 6.88 -2.50 -15.45
CA GLU A 53 7.99 -3.14 -16.18
C GLU A 53 9.23 -3.33 -15.29
N GLY A 54 9.57 -2.32 -14.49
CA GLY A 54 10.71 -2.36 -13.58
C GLY A 54 10.56 -3.36 -12.42
N ILE A 55 9.33 -3.61 -11.95
CA ILE A 55 9.09 -4.50 -10.80
C ILE A 55 8.65 -5.91 -11.19
N PHE A 56 8.05 -6.09 -12.37
CA PHE A 56 7.49 -7.37 -12.83
C PHE A 56 8.48 -8.55 -12.69
N PRO A 57 9.79 -8.40 -13.00
CA PRO A 57 10.75 -9.50 -12.83
C PRO A 57 10.97 -9.97 -11.39
N PHE A 58 10.56 -9.16 -10.40
CA PHE A 58 10.76 -9.43 -8.97
C PHE A 58 9.47 -9.89 -8.28
N LEU A 59 8.33 -9.87 -8.98
CA LEU A 59 7.05 -10.31 -8.45
C LEU A 59 6.76 -11.76 -8.86
N ARG A 60 6.01 -12.46 -8.01
CA ARG A 60 5.37 -13.71 -8.39
C ARG A 60 4.27 -13.45 -9.42
N PRO A 61 3.95 -14.42 -10.30
CA PRO A 61 2.78 -14.33 -11.17
C PRO A 61 1.51 -14.01 -10.36
N GLU A 62 0.59 -13.25 -10.93
CA GLU A 62 -0.66 -12.89 -10.25
C GLU A 62 -1.48 -14.15 -9.93
N LEU A 63 -1.98 -14.28 -8.70
CA LEU A 63 -2.89 -15.35 -8.32
C LEU A 63 -4.24 -15.19 -9.02
N THR A 64 -4.82 -16.32 -9.41
CA THR A 64 -6.14 -16.40 -10.03
C THR A 64 -7.17 -16.96 -9.06
N SER A 65 -8.43 -17.04 -9.50
CA SER A 65 -9.49 -17.72 -8.74
C SER A 65 -9.20 -19.19 -8.46
N ASP A 66 -8.36 -19.83 -9.28
CA ASP A 66 -8.00 -21.23 -9.08
C ASP A 66 -6.98 -21.38 -7.94
N ASP A 67 -6.13 -20.38 -7.74
CA ASP A 67 -5.13 -20.37 -6.67
C ASP A 67 -5.71 -19.88 -5.32
N LEU A 68 -6.63 -18.91 -5.38
CA LEU A 68 -7.27 -18.29 -4.22
C LEU A 68 -8.80 -18.22 -4.42
N PRO A 69 -9.52 -19.33 -4.16
CA PRO A 69 -10.94 -19.46 -4.50
C PRO A 69 -11.88 -18.53 -3.73
N ASN A 70 -11.46 -18.05 -2.56
CA ASN A 70 -12.24 -17.10 -1.78
C ASN A 70 -12.20 -15.71 -2.46
N PRO A 71 -13.31 -15.20 -3.02
CA PRO A 71 -13.29 -13.97 -3.82
C PRO A 71 -12.86 -12.76 -3.01
N ARG A 72 -13.24 -12.68 -1.73
CA ARG A 72 -12.86 -11.58 -0.85
C ARG A 72 -11.36 -11.54 -0.64
N LEU A 73 -10.73 -12.69 -0.42
CA LEU A 73 -9.28 -12.77 -0.27
C LEU A 73 -8.58 -12.44 -1.60
N LEU A 74 -9.12 -12.91 -2.73
CA LEU A 74 -8.58 -12.62 -4.05
C LEU A 74 -8.62 -11.12 -4.38
N PHE A 75 -9.73 -10.44 -4.13
CA PHE A 75 -9.81 -8.99 -4.36
C PHE A 75 -8.80 -8.21 -3.52
N LEU A 76 -8.66 -8.56 -2.24
CA LEU A 76 -7.66 -7.92 -1.37
C LEU A 76 -6.22 -8.21 -1.83
N TYR A 77 -5.96 -9.42 -2.33
CA TYR A 77 -4.67 -9.76 -2.96
C TYR A 77 -4.41 -8.91 -4.21
N GLN A 78 -5.40 -8.78 -5.09
CA GLN A 78 -5.29 -7.96 -6.30
C GLN A 78 -5.06 -6.49 -5.96
N ASP A 79 -5.73 -5.94 -4.95
CA ASP A 79 -5.46 -4.57 -4.49
C ASP A 79 -4.00 -4.38 -4.07
N CYS A 80 -3.41 -5.37 -3.38
CA CYS A 80 -1.99 -5.35 -3.01
C CYS A 80 -1.09 -5.38 -4.25
N TYR A 81 -1.39 -6.28 -5.19
CA TYR A 81 -0.62 -6.51 -6.41
C TYR A 81 -0.65 -5.29 -7.32
N GLN A 82 -1.84 -4.74 -7.59
CA GLN A 82 -2.02 -3.58 -8.43
C GLN A 82 -1.39 -2.33 -7.81
N ALA A 83 -1.50 -2.15 -6.48
CA ALA A 83 -0.83 -1.05 -5.79
C ALA A 83 0.71 -1.07 -5.97
N LEU A 84 1.34 -2.26 -6.02
CA LEU A 84 2.76 -2.38 -6.34
C LEU A 84 3.04 -1.94 -7.77
N LEU A 85 2.27 -2.45 -8.73
CA LEU A 85 2.45 -2.16 -10.16
C LEU A 85 2.39 -0.66 -10.48
N ILE A 86 1.54 0.09 -9.76
CA ILE A 86 1.44 1.56 -9.93
C ILE A 86 2.39 2.36 -9.02
N GLY A 87 3.29 1.70 -8.29
CA GLY A 87 4.35 2.34 -7.48
C GLY A 87 3.89 2.86 -6.12
N ARG A 88 2.75 2.40 -5.60
CA ARG A 88 2.18 2.78 -4.31
C ARG A 88 2.60 1.80 -3.21
N TYR A 89 3.89 1.73 -2.93
CA TYR A 89 4.50 0.73 -2.03
C TYR A 89 4.00 0.78 -0.58
N ASN A 90 3.86 1.98 0.01
CA ASN A 90 3.30 2.13 1.36
C ASN A 90 1.85 1.58 1.43
N VAL A 91 1.03 1.91 0.43
CA VAL A 91 -0.34 1.42 0.34
C VAL A 91 -0.36 -0.10 0.24
N SER A 92 0.50 -0.69 -0.59
CA SER A 92 0.60 -2.15 -0.70
C SER A 92 0.97 -2.81 0.63
N LEU A 93 1.93 -2.26 1.38
CA LEU A 93 2.31 -2.78 2.71
C LEU A 93 1.13 -2.77 3.70
N VAL A 94 0.33 -1.70 3.71
CA VAL A 94 -0.88 -1.60 4.54
C VAL A 94 -1.93 -2.62 4.09
N MET A 95 -2.16 -2.73 2.78
CA MET A 95 -3.14 -3.66 2.21
C MET A 95 -2.77 -5.13 2.47
N MET A 96 -1.49 -5.49 2.46
CA MET A 96 -1.05 -6.83 2.87
C MET A 96 -1.48 -7.15 4.31
N GLY A 97 -1.44 -6.15 5.21
CA GLY A 97 -1.95 -6.31 6.58
C GLY A 97 -3.46 -6.55 6.64
N VAL A 98 -4.23 -5.88 5.78
CA VAL A 98 -5.69 -6.10 5.65
C VAL A 98 -6.00 -7.49 5.09
N LEU A 99 -5.23 -7.93 4.09
CA LEU A 99 -5.35 -9.26 3.50
C LEU A 99 -5.08 -10.37 4.52
N LEU A 100 -3.97 -10.30 5.24
CA LEU A 100 -3.63 -11.26 6.28
C LEU A 100 -4.64 -11.25 7.45
N GLU A 101 -5.20 -10.08 7.78
CA GLU A 101 -6.31 -9.99 8.74
C GLU A 101 -7.55 -10.74 8.22
N ALA A 102 -7.89 -10.58 6.94
CA ALA A 102 -9.01 -11.29 6.32
C ALA A 102 -8.79 -12.81 6.28
N VAL A 103 -7.57 -13.27 5.99
CA VAL A 103 -7.19 -14.70 6.06
C VAL A 103 -7.47 -15.28 7.45
N MET A 104 -7.06 -14.59 8.52
CA MET A 104 -7.32 -15.07 9.87
C MET A 104 -8.81 -15.09 10.20
N LYS A 105 -9.57 -14.06 9.78
CA LYS A 105 -11.02 -14.00 9.99
C LYS A 105 -11.74 -15.14 9.30
N GLU A 106 -11.40 -15.39 8.04
CA GLU A 106 -11.93 -16.52 7.27
C GLU A 106 -11.64 -17.84 7.99
N ARG A 107 -10.41 -18.02 8.48
CA ARG A 107 -10.04 -19.24 9.21
C ARG A 107 -10.82 -19.42 10.51
N ILE A 108 -11.02 -18.33 11.26
CA ILE A 108 -11.83 -18.33 12.49
C ILE A 108 -13.26 -18.72 12.18
N GLU A 109 -13.87 -18.09 11.17
CA GLU A 109 -15.24 -18.36 10.76
C GLU A 109 -15.40 -19.81 10.31
N LEU A 110 -14.51 -20.31 9.45
CA LEU A 110 -14.56 -21.68 8.98
C LEU A 110 -14.52 -22.72 10.10
N LYS A 111 -13.67 -22.53 11.10
CA LYS A 111 -13.53 -23.53 12.18
C LYS A 111 -14.49 -23.33 13.35
N LEU A 112 -14.81 -22.09 13.70
CA LEU A 112 -15.60 -21.78 14.89
C LEU A 112 -17.05 -21.41 14.59
N GLY A 113 -17.42 -21.20 13.33
CA GLY A 113 -18.80 -20.88 12.93
C GLY A 113 -19.22 -19.46 13.31
N GLU A 114 -18.26 -18.59 13.62
CA GLU A 114 -18.53 -17.24 14.12
C GLU A 114 -17.86 -16.17 13.26
N TYR A 115 -18.64 -15.15 12.90
CA TYR A 115 -18.10 -13.97 12.24
C TYR A 115 -17.27 -13.15 13.24
N PHE A 116 -16.01 -12.93 12.93
CA PHE A 116 -15.08 -12.21 13.81
C PHE A 116 -14.65 -10.85 13.23
N SER A 117 -15.23 -9.78 13.76
CA SER A 117 -15.06 -8.40 13.23
C SER A 117 -13.86 -7.62 13.78
N LYS A 118 -13.07 -8.21 14.68
CA LYS A 118 -11.97 -7.50 15.35
C LYS A 118 -10.74 -7.33 14.44
N LEU A 119 -9.83 -6.45 14.86
CA LEU A 119 -8.57 -6.16 14.14
C LEU A 119 -7.57 -7.32 14.23
N PHE A 120 -6.46 -7.21 13.49
CA PHE A 120 -5.39 -8.22 13.35
C PHE A 120 -4.90 -8.80 14.67
N GLY A 121 -4.56 -7.96 15.66
CA GLY A 121 -4.04 -8.43 16.96
C GLY A 121 -5.00 -9.42 17.66
N PRO A 122 -6.27 -9.02 17.89
CA PRO A 122 -7.30 -9.93 18.37
C PRO A 122 -7.53 -11.18 17.49
N CYS A 123 -7.45 -11.04 16.15
CA CYS A 123 -7.56 -12.20 15.24
C CYS A 123 -6.44 -13.21 15.50
N LEU A 124 -5.19 -12.74 15.57
CA LEU A 124 -4.02 -13.57 15.84
C LEU A 124 -4.12 -14.26 17.21
N GLN A 125 -4.53 -13.53 18.24
CA GLN A 125 -4.73 -14.10 19.57
C GLN A 125 -5.77 -15.25 19.54
N LYS A 126 -6.83 -15.09 18.76
CA LYS A 126 -7.88 -16.09 18.63
C LYS A 126 -7.39 -17.33 17.87
N ILE A 127 -6.64 -17.16 16.78
CA ILE A 127 -5.95 -18.23 16.05
C ILE A 127 -5.01 -19.01 16.98
N GLU A 128 -4.22 -18.31 17.80
CA GLU A 128 -3.27 -18.91 18.74
C GLU A 128 -3.97 -19.72 19.85
N THR A 129 -4.98 -19.12 20.48
CA THR A 129 -5.73 -19.74 21.59
C THR A 129 -6.41 -21.03 21.16
N HIS A 130 -7.01 -21.04 19.96
CA HIS A 130 -7.73 -22.20 19.43
C HIS A 130 -6.87 -23.09 18.53
N LYS A 131 -5.57 -22.78 18.37
CA LYS A 131 -4.61 -23.52 17.53
C LYS A 131 -5.13 -23.77 16.10
N LEU A 132 -5.70 -22.75 15.47
CA LEU A 132 -6.38 -22.88 14.17
C LEU A 132 -5.42 -22.95 12.96
N MET A 133 -4.14 -22.64 13.19
CA MET A 133 -3.06 -22.69 12.20
C MET A 133 -1.80 -23.31 12.82
N SER A 134 -0.85 -23.71 11.97
CA SER A 134 0.46 -24.20 12.39
C SER A 134 1.27 -23.12 13.11
N GLN A 135 2.22 -23.53 13.94
CA GLN A 135 3.11 -22.59 14.64
C GLN A 135 3.95 -21.73 13.68
N GLU A 136 4.32 -22.29 12.53
CA GLU A 136 5.06 -21.57 11.49
C GLU A 136 4.22 -20.41 10.91
N HIS A 137 2.97 -20.67 10.54
CA HIS A 137 2.06 -19.63 10.05
C HIS A 137 1.75 -18.58 11.12
N ILE A 138 1.56 -19.00 12.37
CA ILE A 138 1.37 -18.09 13.51
C ILE A 138 2.61 -17.19 13.69
N PHE A 139 3.81 -17.76 13.61
CA PHE A 139 5.05 -17.01 13.71
C PHE A 139 5.19 -15.97 12.59
N PHE A 140 4.86 -16.35 11.35
CA PHE A 140 4.80 -15.42 10.22
C PHE A 140 3.86 -14.25 10.50
N LEU A 141 2.62 -14.52 10.91
CA LEU A 141 1.61 -13.50 11.21
C LEU A 141 2.04 -12.58 12.36
N ARG A 142 2.65 -13.13 13.41
CA ARG A 142 3.17 -12.36 14.54
C ARG A 142 4.30 -11.42 14.10
N LYS A 143 5.27 -11.97 13.36
CA LYS A 143 6.37 -11.19 12.79
C LYS A 143 5.86 -10.07 11.90
N PHE A 144 4.88 -10.35 11.03
CA PHE A 144 4.26 -9.34 10.18
C PHE A 144 3.60 -8.23 11.02
N LYS A 145 2.84 -8.58 12.05
CA LYS A 145 2.17 -7.61 12.93
C LYS A 145 3.15 -6.64 13.56
N ASP A 146 4.20 -7.18 14.19
CA ASP A 146 5.12 -6.41 15.01
C ASP A 146 6.10 -5.59 14.17
N ILE A 147 6.54 -6.11 13.02
CA ILE A 147 7.60 -5.50 12.20
C ILE A 147 7.04 -4.65 11.04
N ILE A 148 5.80 -4.89 10.62
CA ILE A 148 5.19 -4.21 9.47
C ILE A 148 3.92 -3.47 9.89
N ARG A 149 2.90 -4.19 10.35
CA ARG A 149 1.58 -3.58 10.54
C ARG A 149 1.60 -2.46 11.56
N ASN A 150 2.20 -2.68 12.73
CA ASN A 150 2.18 -1.67 13.79
C ASN A 150 2.95 -0.39 13.39
N PRO A 151 4.22 -0.45 12.91
CA PRO A 151 4.91 0.77 12.48
C PRO A 151 4.20 1.54 11.37
N TYR A 152 3.66 0.83 10.37
CA TYR A 152 3.04 1.46 9.20
C TYR A 152 1.61 1.97 9.48
N GLN A 153 0.86 1.34 10.38
CA GLN A 153 -0.49 1.78 10.73
C GLN A 153 -0.49 3.04 11.61
N HIS A 154 0.58 3.27 12.38
CA HIS A 154 0.74 4.48 13.19
C HIS A 154 1.51 5.61 12.51
N ASP A 155 1.94 5.40 11.25
CA ASP A 155 2.74 6.33 10.45
C ASP A 155 3.99 6.86 11.19
N ASP A 156 4.61 6.00 12.01
CA ASP A 156 5.81 6.37 12.74
C ASP A 156 7.04 6.22 11.82
N GLU A 157 7.25 7.23 10.97
CA GLU A 157 8.39 7.25 10.05
C GLU A 157 9.73 7.15 10.78
N ALA A 158 9.83 7.64 12.02
CA ALA A 158 11.07 7.58 12.78
C ALA A 158 11.40 6.14 13.19
N ASP A 159 10.40 5.40 13.64
CA ASP A 159 10.53 3.98 13.99
C ASP A 159 10.79 3.12 12.74
N ILE A 160 10.07 3.37 11.63
CA ILE A 160 10.29 2.67 10.35
C ILE A 160 11.73 2.86 9.86
N MET A 161 12.27 4.07 10.00
CA MET A 161 13.61 4.44 9.52
C MET A 161 14.71 4.27 10.57
N ASN A 162 14.39 3.69 11.73
CA ASN A 162 15.36 3.47 12.79
C ASN A 162 16.49 2.53 12.32
N GLY A 163 17.74 2.88 12.63
CA GLY A 163 18.93 2.14 12.18
C GLY A 163 19.30 2.31 10.70
N ILE A 164 18.54 3.12 9.94
CA ILE A 164 18.90 3.46 8.56
C ILE A 164 19.79 4.69 8.55
N TYR A 165 20.93 4.58 7.87
CA TYR A 165 21.89 5.67 7.68
C TYR A 165 21.99 6.01 6.21
N MET A 166 22.15 7.30 5.91
CA MET A 166 22.41 7.73 4.54
C MET A 166 23.57 8.72 4.47
N PRO A 167 24.33 8.70 3.36
CA PRO A 167 25.36 9.70 3.14
C PRO A 167 24.70 11.05 2.86
N THR A 168 25.00 12.03 3.71
CA THR A 168 24.51 13.40 3.57
C THR A 168 25.69 14.35 3.67
N TRP A 169 25.74 15.35 2.78
CA TRP A 169 26.74 16.39 2.89
C TRP A 169 26.35 17.35 4.02
N PRO A 170 27.19 17.50 5.06
CA PRO A 170 26.91 18.44 6.14
C PRO A 170 27.13 19.85 5.62
N ILE A 171 26.04 20.52 5.23
CA ILE A 171 26.08 21.89 4.74
C ILE A 171 25.54 22.79 5.84
N LYS A 172 26.38 23.71 6.31
CA LYS A 172 25.97 24.78 7.21
C LYS A 172 26.13 26.10 6.45
N PHE A 173 25.02 26.79 6.21
CA PHE A 173 25.06 28.15 5.69
C PHE A 173 25.16 29.10 6.88
N GLU A 174 26.23 29.89 6.95
CA GLU A 174 26.45 30.88 8.02
C GLU A 174 25.86 32.26 7.69
N SER A 175 25.38 32.46 6.45
CA SER A 175 24.81 33.70 5.93
C SER A 175 23.69 33.43 4.90
N GLU A 176 23.04 34.48 4.39
CA GLU A 176 22.11 34.38 3.25
C GLU A 176 22.74 33.60 2.09
N ILE A 177 21.96 32.69 1.50
CA ILE A 177 22.41 31.76 0.47
C ILE A 177 22.57 32.52 -0.84
N SER A 178 23.82 32.85 -1.22
CA SER A 178 24.14 33.43 -2.54
C SER A 178 24.43 32.34 -3.57
N ALA A 179 24.23 32.67 -4.86
CA ALA A 179 24.53 31.75 -5.96
C ALA A 179 26.02 31.38 -6.04
N GLU A 180 26.92 32.31 -5.68
CA GLU A 180 28.36 32.08 -5.61
C GLU A 180 28.73 31.10 -4.49
N ALA A 181 28.11 31.25 -3.31
CA ALA A 181 28.31 30.32 -2.19
C ALA A 181 27.86 28.89 -2.53
N ILE A 182 26.74 28.74 -3.26
CA ILE A 182 26.30 27.43 -3.78
C ILE A 182 27.32 26.88 -4.79
N GLY A 183 27.83 27.73 -5.70
CA GLY A 183 28.83 27.35 -6.70
C GLY A 183 30.11 26.80 -6.08
N ASP A 184 30.65 27.51 -5.09
CA ASP A 184 31.86 27.10 -4.36
C ASP A 184 31.63 25.84 -3.53
N LEU A 185 30.46 25.70 -2.91
CA LEU A 185 30.06 24.48 -2.21
C LEU A 185 30.06 23.26 -3.14
N MET A 186 29.44 23.39 -4.32
CA MET A 186 29.39 22.31 -5.31
C MET A 186 30.78 21.94 -5.84
N LYS A 187 31.66 22.93 -6.05
CA LYS A 187 33.06 22.70 -6.42
C LYS A 187 33.83 21.95 -5.33
N ASN A 188 33.60 22.29 -4.07
CA ASN A 188 34.21 21.63 -2.91
C ASN A 188 33.68 20.20 -2.69
N ILE A 189 32.40 19.94 -3.01
CA ILE A 189 31.82 18.59 -3.02
C ILE A 189 32.44 17.74 -4.14
N ARG A 190 32.47 18.26 -5.38
CA ARG A 190 33.01 17.54 -6.55
C ARG A 190 34.51 17.25 -6.43
N SER A 191 35.28 18.15 -5.82
CA SER A 191 36.70 17.96 -5.56
C SER A 191 36.99 17.02 -4.37
N GLY A 192 35.96 16.54 -3.67
CA GLY A 192 36.10 15.65 -2.51
C GLY A 192 36.60 16.33 -1.24
N LYS A 193 36.74 17.66 -1.26
CA LYS A 193 37.12 18.46 -0.08
C LYS A 193 36.06 18.39 1.02
N ILE A 194 34.78 18.37 0.63
CA ILE A 194 33.66 18.09 1.54
C ILE A 194 33.17 16.67 1.29
N LYS A 195 33.38 15.80 2.28
CA LYS A 195 32.94 14.41 2.24
C LYS A 195 31.54 14.24 2.85
N PRO A 196 30.72 13.33 2.31
CA PRO A 196 29.46 12.99 2.96
C PRO A 196 29.72 12.36 4.32
N LYS A 197 28.81 12.60 5.27
CA LYS A 197 28.75 11.90 6.56
C LYS A 197 27.53 10.99 6.56
N PHE A 198 27.66 9.82 7.17
CA PHE A 198 26.50 8.98 7.42
C PHE A 198 25.74 9.55 8.60
N LEU A 199 24.49 9.94 8.36
CA LEU A 199 23.60 10.45 9.38
C LEU A 199 22.41 9.50 9.55
N PRO A 200 21.90 9.32 10.79
CA PRO A 200 20.71 8.53 11.03
C PRO A 200 19.50 9.24 10.42
N VAL A 201 18.80 8.54 9.54
CA VAL A 201 17.65 9.06 8.80
C VAL A 201 16.46 9.33 9.73
N SER A 202 16.32 8.51 10.78
CA SER A 202 15.29 8.67 11.80
C SER A 202 15.40 10.00 12.57
N GLU A 203 16.55 10.67 12.59
CA GLU A 203 16.74 11.93 13.33
C GLU A 203 16.56 13.19 12.48
N ILE A 204 16.49 13.05 11.14
CA ILE A 204 16.50 14.19 10.21
C ILE A 204 15.25 14.15 9.32
N PRO A 205 14.18 14.91 9.64
CA PRO A 205 12.92 14.87 8.90
C PRO A 205 13.05 15.13 7.39
N ALA A 206 13.90 16.08 6.99
CA ALA A 206 14.06 16.48 5.59
C ALA A 206 14.55 15.37 4.66
N ILE A 207 15.34 14.42 5.17
CA ILE A 207 15.83 13.27 4.39
C ILE A 207 14.97 12.02 4.63
N ARG A 208 14.19 11.98 5.73
CA ARG A 208 13.42 10.83 6.17
C ARG A 208 12.39 10.39 5.15
N SER A 209 11.52 11.29 4.69
CA SER A 209 10.44 10.94 3.77
C SER A 209 10.97 10.48 2.41
N PHE A 210 12.06 11.07 1.92
CA PHE A 210 12.71 10.64 0.67
C PHE A 210 13.34 9.24 0.82
N ALA A 211 14.08 9.00 1.90
CA ALA A 211 14.67 7.71 2.18
C ALA A 211 13.61 6.62 2.41
N LYS A 212 12.50 6.97 3.08
CA LYS A 212 11.36 6.08 3.31
C LYS A 212 10.74 5.58 2.02
N GLN A 213 10.57 6.43 1.00
CA GLN A 213 10.00 6.00 -0.28
C GLN A 213 10.84 4.88 -0.94
N SER A 214 12.16 5.04 -0.96
CA SER A 214 13.08 4.03 -1.51
C SER A 214 13.14 2.78 -0.64
N TYR A 215 13.03 2.94 0.68
CA TYR A 215 12.98 1.85 1.64
C TYR A 215 11.70 1.00 1.47
N ASP A 216 10.55 1.66 1.43
CA ASP A 216 9.24 1.04 1.25
C ASP A 216 9.17 0.28 -0.07
N GLN A 217 9.74 0.82 -1.16
CA GLN A 217 9.81 0.11 -2.44
C GLN A 217 10.48 -1.26 -2.31
N LYS A 218 11.69 -1.30 -1.77
CA LYS A 218 12.44 -2.56 -1.63
C LYS A 218 11.74 -3.54 -0.68
N ARG A 219 11.21 -3.01 0.42
CA ARG A 219 10.55 -3.81 1.46
C ARG A 219 9.22 -4.37 0.98
N ALA A 220 8.42 -3.59 0.28
CA ALA A 220 7.11 -3.99 -0.23
C ALA A 220 7.21 -5.12 -1.25
N ILE A 221 8.14 -5.04 -2.20
CA ILE A 221 8.34 -6.11 -3.21
C ILE A 221 8.71 -7.42 -2.52
N LYS A 222 9.70 -7.39 -1.60
CA LYS A 222 10.12 -8.58 -0.88
C LYS A 222 8.99 -9.16 -0.03
N LEU A 223 8.32 -8.32 0.76
CA LEU A 223 7.26 -8.76 1.65
C LEU A 223 6.05 -9.29 0.88
N PHE A 224 5.73 -8.69 -0.27
CA PHE A 224 4.65 -9.18 -1.12
C PHE A 224 4.91 -10.61 -1.57
N THR A 225 6.12 -10.93 -2.02
CA THR A 225 6.48 -12.30 -2.39
C THR A 225 6.37 -13.26 -1.21
N GLU A 226 6.77 -12.85 0.00
CA GLU A 226 6.58 -13.66 1.22
C GLU A 226 5.08 -13.88 1.53
N VAL A 227 4.24 -12.84 1.39
CA VAL A 227 2.79 -12.93 1.58
C VAL A 227 2.12 -13.78 0.50
N HIS A 228 2.56 -13.67 -0.74
CA HIS A 228 2.08 -14.47 -1.86
C HIS A 228 2.34 -15.96 -1.61
N ASP A 229 3.58 -16.33 -1.25
CA ASP A 229 3.95 -17.71 -0.98
C ASP A 229 3.16 -18.24 0.25
N PHE A 230 2.99 -17.41 1.29
CA PHE A 230 2.13 -17.73 2.43
C PHE A 230 0.67 -17.98 2.03
N LEU A 231 0.10 -17.17 1.12
CA LEU A 231 -1.29 -17.34 0.65
C LEU A 231 -1.50 -18.69 -0.06
N ILE A 232 -0.57 -19.08 -0.92
CA ILE A 232 -0.61 -20.38 -1.59
C ILE A 232 -0.63 -21.50 -0.55
N GLU A 233 0.24 -21.43 0.47
CA GLU A 233 0.31 -22.43 1.52
C GLU A 233 -0.97 -22.48 2.35
N VAL A 234 -1.45 -21.35 2.87
CA VAL A 234 -2.68 -21.34 3.70
C VAL A 234 -3.91 -21.77 2.92
N CYS A 235 -4.02 -21.43 1.63
CA CYS A 235 -5.07 -21.94 0.76
C CYS A 235 -5.04 -23.46 0.72
N LYS A 236 -3.88 -24.02 0.40
CA LYS A 236 -3.66 -25.46 0.31
C LYS A 236 -3.94 -26.18 1.63
N PHE A 237 -3.65 -25.58 2.78
CA PHE A 237 -3.80 -26.25 4.07
C PHE A 237 -5.15 -26.02 4.76
N TYR A 238 -5.75 -24.84 4.61
CA TYR A 238 -6.87 -24.39 5.45
C TYR A 238 -8.13 -23.99 4.71
N PHE A 239 -8.04 -23.72 3.41
CA PHE A 239 -9.17 -23.26 2.58
C PHE A 239 -9.50 -24.24 1.46
N LYS A 240 -9.43 -25.54 1.78
CA LYS A 240 -9.85 -26.61 0.87
C LYS A 240 -11.38 -26.68 0.81
N GLU A 241 -11.92 -27.11 -0.33
CA GLU A 241 -13.37 -27.26 -0.50
C GLU A 241 -14.01 -28.14 0.59
N CYS A 242 -13.34 -29.22 1.01
CA CYS A 242 -13.84 -30.08 2.10
C CYS A 242 -13.99 -29.34 3.44
N GLU A 243 -13.15 -28.34 3.72
CA GLU A 243 -13.25 -27.54 4.95
C GLU A 243 -14.50 -26.65 4.93
N TYR A 244 -14.86 -26.10 3.76
CA TYR A 244 -16.10 -25.33 3.58
C TYR A 244 -17.33 -26.23 3.66
N GLN A 245 -17.27 -27.44 3.09
CA GLN A 245 -18.35 -28.42 3.20
C GLN A 245 -18.58 -28.83 4.66
N GLU A 246 -17.52 -29.14 5.40
CA GLU A 246 -17.59 -29.44 6.84
C GLU A 246 -18.20 -28.28 7.63
N HIS A 247 -17.80 -27.05 7.33
CA HIS A 247 -18.37 -25.85 7.96
C HIS A 247 -19.88 -25.77 7.70
N ASN A 248 -20.31 -25.84 6.45
CA ASN A 248 -21.72 -25.71 6.06
C ASN A 248 -22.59 -26.81 6.69
N LEU A 249 -22.07 -28.04 6.77
CA LEU A 249 -22.75 -29.14 7.45
C LEU A 249 -22.93 -28.88 8.95
N LYS A 250 -21.94 -28.25 9.59
CA LYS A 250 -21.92 -28.03 11.04
C LYS A 250 -22.68 -26.77 11.47
N TYR A 251 -22.57 -25.69 10.73
CA TYR A 251 -23.06 -24.35 11.11
C TYR A 251 -24.17 -23.82 10.20
N GLY A 252 -24.46 -24.51 9.10
CA GLY A 252 -25.36 -24.03 8.05
C GLY A 252 -24.66 -23.05 7.10
N THR A 253 -25.34 -22.69 6.01
CA THR A 253 -24.82 -21.73 5.02
C THR A 253 -25.20 -20.28 5.36
N GLY A 254 -26.10 -20.08 6.32
CA GLY A 254 -26.68 -18.78 6.65
C GLY A 254 -27.78 -18.36 5.67
N LEU A 255 -27.84 -18.96 4.49
CA LEU A 255 -28.88 -18.74 3.49
C LEU A 255 -30.25 -19.18 4.01
N GLU A 256 -30.30 -20.17 4.91
CA GLU A 256 -31.53 -20.66 5.53
C GLU A 256 -32.23 -19.58 6.38
N LYS A 257 -31.49 -18.54 6.78
CA LYS A 257 -31.99 -17.39 7.56
C LYS A 257 -32.48 -16.25 6.66
N ILE A 258 -32.24 -16.30 5.36
CA ILE A 258 -32.67 -15.28 4.41
C ILE A 258 -34.11 -15.61 3.95
N GLU A 259 -35.04 -14.71 4.21
CA GLU A 259 -36.48 -14.93 3.98
C GLU A 259 -36.79 -15.33 2.53
N HIS A 260 -36.12 -14.72 1.56
CA HIS A 260 -36.31 -15.00 0.13
C HIS A 260 -35.57 -16.24 -0.40
N TYR A 261 -34.81 -16.94 0.45
CA TYR A 261 -34.07 -18.15 0.07
C TYR A 261 -34.78 -19.44 0.50
N LYS A 262 -35.83 -19.34 1.31
CA LYS A 262 -36.69 -20.48 1.63
C LYS A 262 -37.56 -20.79 0.42
N ILE A 263 -37.27 -21.90 -0.26
CA ILE A 263 -38.14 -22.50 -1.29
C ILE A 263 -39.35 -23.13 -0.58
#